data_AF-A0A8H5E757-F1
#
_entry.id   AF-A0A8H5E757-F1
#
_cell.length_a   1.000
_cell.length_b   1.000
_cell.length_c   1.000
_cell.angle_alpha   90.00
_cell.angle_beta   90.00
_cell.angle_gamma   90.00
#
_symmetry.space_group_name_H-M   'P 1'
#
loop_
_entity.id
_entity.type
_entity.pdbx_description
1 polymer ?
#
loop_
_entity_poly.entity_id
_entity_poly.type
_entity_poly.pdbx_seq_one_letter_code
_entity_poly.pdbx_strand_id
1 'polypeptide(L)'
;MLYLWIREVDDKSFVMDASLVRNTLFLTLFKDEKPHSNDTPFAPSPTTVGQHHILEYSFGGLNLVVTSPGHLIRNGGEERFARIITSDPELEKGSCPRLLSLLWFSGTHTWVTGSVSDGVFKLREDGLKCAKKNIREWESLGGTKKAMRTVFRLLQYVRLVTMDQVPSRSCSIRFEASGGLKWLEVYAASRVQQLPTLFGEIWGEK
;
A
#
# COMPACT_ATOMS: atom_id res chain seq x y z
N MET A 1 0.98 -0.65 0.13
CA MET A 1 0.28 0.60 0.54
C MET A 1 -1.05 0.26 1.15
N LEU A 2 -2.12 -0.09 0.42
CA LEU A 2 -3.44 -0.46 1.00
C LEU A 2 -3.35 -1.41 2.20
N TYR A 3 -2.56 -2.47 2.07
CA TYR A 3 -2.38 -3.44 3.15
C TYR A 3 -1.68 -2.89 4.39
N LEU A 4 -0.73 -1.96 4.24
CA LEU A 4 -0.09 -1.32 5.39
C LEU A 4 -1.12 -0.57 6.22
N TRP A 5 -2.10 0.03 5.55
CA TRP A 5 -3.15 0.82 6.16
C TRP A 5 -4.21 -0.06 6.82
N ILE A 6 -4.48 -1.23 6.23
CA ILE A 6 -5.41 -2.23 6.79
C ILE A 6 -4.76 -3.03 7.95
N ARG A 7 -3.44 -3.23 7.90
CA ARG A 7 -2.71 -3.99 8.92
C ARG A 7 -2.24 -3.15 10.10
N GLU A 8 -1.99 -1.86 9.91
CA GLU A 8 -1.85 -0.92 11.02
C GLU A 8 -3.23 -0.69 11.67
N VAL A 9 -3.80 -1.77 12.21
CA VAL A 9 -4.92 -1.81 13.15
C VAL A 9 -4.55 -0.83 14.28
N ASP A 10 -5.29 0.24 14.59
CA ASP A 10 -6.75 0.25 14.77
C ASP A 10 -7.48 1.58 14.45
N ASP A 11 -6.77 2.66 14.04
CA ASP A 11 -7.39 4.01 14.03
C ASP A 11 -7.11 4.87 12.78
N LYS A 12 -6.27 4.41 11.84
CA LYS A 12 -5.91 5.26 10.69
C LYS A 12 -7.01 5.25 9.63
N SER A 13 -7.59 6.42 9.43
CA SER A 13 -8.50 6.69 8.32
C SER A 13 -7.73 6.77 7.00
N PHE A 14 -8.39 6.41 5.91
CA PHE A 14 -7.85 6.60 4.57
C PHE A 14 -8.95 6.89 3.57
N VAL A 15 -8.58 7.60 2.51
CA VAL A 15 -9.47 7.86 1.39
C VAL A 15 -8.95 7.11 0.18
N MET A 16 -9.86 6.54 -0.59
CA MET A 16 -9.54 5.83 -1.82
C MET A 16 -10.51 6.26 -2.91
N ASP A 17 -9.98 6.76 -4.01
CA ASP A 17 -10.78 7.01 -5.21
C ASP A 17 -10.63 5.83 -6.18
N ALA A 18 -11.75 5.38 -6.72
CA ALA A 18 -11.83 4.30 -7.69
C ALA A 18 -12.47 4.80 -8.99
N SER A 19 -11.87 4.47 -10.12
CA SER A 19 -12.41 4.79 -11.45
C SER A 19 -12.27 3.60 -12.38
N LEU A 20 -13.28 3.36 -13.22
CA LEU A 20 -13.23 2.30 -14.22
C LEU A 20 -13.01 2.91 -15.60
N VAL A 21 -11.93 2.53 -16.26
CA VAL A 21 -11.63 2.94 -17.64
C VAL A 21 -11.35 1.70 -18.47
N ARG A 22 -12.15 1.48 -19.53
CA ARG A 22 -11.98 0.35 -20.47
C ARG A 22 -11.80 -1.01 -19.77
N ASN A 23 -12.66 -1.28 -18.77
CA ASN A 23 -12.65 -2.50 -17.95
C ASN A 23 -11.45 -2.65 -16.99
N THR A 24 -10.64 -1.62 -16.82
CA THR A 24 -9.57 -1.54 -15.83
C THR A 24 -9.98 -0.65 -14.67
N LEU A 25 -9.90 -1.17 -13.45
CA LEU A 25 -10.19 -0.44 -12.21
C LEU A 25 -8.91 0.22 -11.71
N PHE A 26 -8.89 1.55 -11.68
CA PHE A 26 -7.82 2.35 -11.13
C PHE A 26 -8.17 2.73 -9.69
N LEU A 27 -7.23 2.49 -8.77
CA LEU A 27 -7.38 2.82 -7.35
C LEU A 27 -6.29 3.83 -6.97
N THR A 28 -6.71 4.96 -6.43
CA THR A 28 -5.81 6.00 -5.91
C THR A 28 -6.02 6.11 -4.41
N LEU A 29 -4.96 5.94 -3.63
CA LEU A 29 -5.02 6.02 -2.17
C LEU A 29 -4.47 7.34 -1.69
N PHE A 30 -5.20 7.97 -0.79
CA PHE A 30 -4.83 9.22 -0.15
C PHE A 30 -4.69 8.99 1.34
N LYS A 31 -3.71 9.69 1.91
CA LYS A 31 -3.66 9.88 3.34
C LYS A 31 -4.72 10.88 3.73
N ASP A 32 -5.47 10.56 4.78
CA ASP A 32 -6.33 11.53 5.45
C ASP A 32 -5.42 12.56 6.15
N GLU A 33 -4.85 13.46 5.36
CA GLU A 33 -4.08 14.59 5.87
C GLU A 33 -5.08 15.70 6.12
N LYS A 34 -5.45 15.89 7.39
CA LYS A 34 -5.91 17.21 7.83
C LYS A 34 -4.82 18.21 7.43
N PRO A 35 -5.15 19.31 6.73
CA PRO A 35 -4.15 20.29 6.31
C PRO A 35 -3.34 20.73 7.53
N HIS A 36 -2.06 20.39 7.54
CA HIS A 36 -1.15 20.86 8.59
C HIS A 36 -0.83 22.32 8.28
N SER A 37 -1.25 23.22 9.15
CA SER A 37 -1.09 24.67 9.03
C SER A 37 0.36 25.18 9.19
N ASN A 38 1.35 24.31 8.99
CA ASN A 38 2.76 24.68 9.05
C ASN A 38 3.37 24.53 7.66
N ASP A 39 3.10 25.53 6.81
CA ASP A 39 3.86 25.80 5.60
C ASP A 39 5.30 26.15 5.99
N THR A 40 6.10 25.13 6.26
CA THR A 40 7.52 25.20 5.94
C THR A 40 7.64 24.73 4.50
N PRO A 41 8.24 25.55 3.60
CA PRO A 41 8.36 25.16 2.22
C PRO A 41 9.15 23.85 2.17
N PHE A 42 8.47 22.79 1.72
CA PHE A 42 9.11 21.54 1.35
C PHE A 42 10.11 21.88 0.24
N ALA A 43 11.36 22.14 0.60
CA ALA A 43 12.44 22.17 -0.37
C ALA A 43 12.47 20.77 -1.00
N PRO A 44 12.25 20.63 -2.31
CA PRO A 44 12.32 19.33 -2.95
C PRO A 44 13.76 18.82 -2.78
N SER A 45 13.95 17.88 -1.85
CA SER A 45 15.11 17.01 -1.87
C SER A 45 15.12 16.34 -3.25
N PRO A 46 16.27 16.22 -3.93
CA PRO A 46 16.34 15.68 -5.29
C PRO A 46 16.02 14.18 -5.26
N THR A 47 14.73 13.83 -5.19
CA THR A 47 14.16 12.49 -5.36
C THR A 47 13.60 12.32 -6.78
N THR A 48 13.96 13.20 -7.70
CA THR A 48 13.36 13.34 -9.04
C THR A 48 13.61 12.15 -9.97
N VAL A 49 14.52 11.24 -9.65
CA VAL A 49 14.75 10.00 -10.41
C VAL A 49 14.47 8.79 -9.51
N GLY A 50 13.21 8.35 -9.48
CA GLY A 50 12.82 7.10 -8.85
C GLY A 50 12.79 5.96 -9.85
N GLN A 51 13.56 4.90 -9.63
CA GLN A 51 13.36 3.64 -10.33
C GLN A 51 12.10 2.96 -9.79
N HIS A 52 11.25 2.50 -10.71
CA HIS A 52 10.00 1.83 -10.36
C HIS A 52 9.98 0.45 -11.01
N HIS A 53 9.53 -0.54 -10.25
CA HIS A 53 9.21 -1.86 -10.74
C HIS A 53 7.69 -1.94 -10.96
N ILE A 54 7.29 -2.40 -12.15
CA ILE A 54 5.90 -2.74 -12.46
C ILE A 54 5.75 -4.24 -12.25
N LEU A 55 4.78 -4.62 -11.42
CA LEU A 55 4.52 -6.00 -11.04
C LEU A 55 3.10 -6.35 -11.40
N GLU A 56 2.94 -7.54 -11.98
CA GLU A 56 1.63 -8.14 -12.23
C GLU A 56 1.50 -9.40 -11.39
N TYR A 57 0.46 -9.45 -10.57
CA TYR A 57 0.17 -10.66 -9.78
C TYR A 57 -1.32 -10.79 -9.49
N SER A 58 -1.77 -12.02 -9.35
CA SER A 58 -3.16 -12.32 -8.98
C SER A 58 -3.33 -12.30 -7.46
N PHE A 59 -4.36 -11.62 -6.98
CA PHE A 59 -4.73 -11.55 -5.57
C PHE A 59 -6.23 -11.75 -5.42
N GLY A 60 -6.65 -12.89 -4.86
CA GLY A 60 -8.06 -13.21 -4.67
C GLY A 60 -8.88 -13.14 -5.96
N GLY A 61 -8.35 -13.67 -7.07
CA GLY A 61 -9.01 -13.64 -8.37
C GLY A 61 -9.02 -12.28 -9.09
N LEU A 62 -8.39 -11.23 -8.51
CA LEU A 62 -8.12 -9.97 -9.19
C LEU A 62 -6.71 -9.99 -9.76
N ASN A 63 -6.53 -9.54 -11.00
CA ASN A 63 -5.20 -9.28 -11.55
C ASN A 63 -4.80 -7.85 -11.17
N LEU A 64 -3.78 -7.74 -10.32
CA LEU A 64 -3.27 -6.46 -9.85
C LEU A 64 -2.04 -6.08 -10.65
N VAL A 65 -2.02 -4.83 -11.12
CA VAL A 65 -0.82 -4.18 -11.66
C VAL A 65 -0.38 -3.14 -10.64
N VAL A 66 0.80 -3.33 -10.06
CA VAL A 66 1.33 -2.47 -8.99
C VAL A 66 2.64 -1.86 -9.44
N THR A 67 2.73 -0.54 -9.34
CA THR A 67 4.00 0.18 -9.49
C THR A 67 4.59 0.41 -8.11
N SER A 68 5.81 -0.09 -7.89
CA SER A 68 6.51 0.03 -6.61
C SER A 68 7.87 0.69 -6.81
N PRO A 69 8.21 1.73 -6.03
CA PRO A 69 9.56 2.28 -6.05
C PRO A 69 10.56 1.23 -5.53
N GLY A 70 11.75 1.21 -6.10
CA GLY A 70 12.86 0.37 -5.68
C GLY A 70 14.13 0.75 -6.42
N HIS A 71 15.21 0.02 -6.18
CA HIS A 71 16.52 0.35 -6.73
C HIS A 71 17.17 -0.91 -7.28
N LEU A 72 17.71 -0.83 -8.48
CA LEU A 72 18.55 -1.88 -9.04
C LEU A 72 19.93 -1.79 -8.36
N ILE A 73 20.30 -2.84 -7.64
CA ILE A 73 21.62 -2.97 -7.00
C ILE A 73 22.42 -4.06 -7.71
N ARG A 74 23.73 -3.85 -7.83
CA ARG A 74 24.67 -4.87 -8.28
C ARG A 74 25.43 -5.39 -7.06
N ASN A 75 25.40 -6.71 -6.86
CA ASN A 75 26.19 -7.37 -5.83
C ASN A 75 26.81 -8.64 -6.42
N GLY A 76 28.14 -8.75 -6.43
CA GLY A 76 28.85 -9.93 -6.91
C GLY A 76 28.57 -10.29 -8.38
N GLY A 77 28.27 -9.31 -9.24
CA GLY A 77 27.94 -9.53 -10.65
C GLY A 77 26.47 -9.86 -10.94
N GLU A 78 25.65 -10.06 -9.90
CA GLU A 78 24.19 -10.21 -10.04
C GLU A 78 23.47 -8.88 -9.84
N GLU A 79 22.48 -8.62 -10.69
CA GLU A 79 21.55 -7.51 -10.54
C GLU A 79 20.31 -7.94 -9.75
N ARG A 80 19.95 -7.18 -8.73
CA ARG A 80 18.78 -7.44 -7.89
C ARG A 80 18.01 -6.16 -7.64
N PHE A 81 16.68 -6.26 -7.61
CA PHE A 81 15.85 -5.16 -7.14
C PHE A 81 15.80 -5.17 -5.61
N ALA A 82 16.12 -4.03 -5.00
CA ALA A 82 16.13 -3.84 -3.55
C ALA A 82 15.40 -2.57 -3.13
N ARG A 83 14.80 -2.62 -1.95
CA ARG A 83 14.28 -1.42 -1.27
C ARG A 83 15.38 -0.81 -0.41
N ILE A 84 15.66 0.48 -0.59
CA ILE A 84 16.47 1.22 0.38
C ILE A 84 15.57 1.55 1.57
N ILE A 85 16.02 1.19 2.76
CA ILE A 85 15.35 1.54 4.02
C ILE A 85 16.29 2.46 4.79
N THR A 86 15.82 3.67 5.07
CA THR A 86 16.51 4.62 5.95
C THR A 86 16.49 4.10 7.38
N SER A 87 17.50 4.50 8.16
CA SER A 87 17.93 4.05 9.50
C SER A 87 16.86 4.01 10.62
N ASP A 88 15.69 3.44 10.37
CA ASP A 88 14.67 3.12 11.35
C ASP A 88 15.08 1.79 12.02
N PRO A 89 15.51 1.80 13.30
CA PRO A 89 16.00 0.62 13.98
C PRO A 89 14.98 -0.53 14.02
N GLU A 90 13.69 -0.21 13.96
CA GLU A 90 12.62 -1.22 13.94
C GLU A 90 12.51 -1.89 12.57
N LEU A 91 12.73 -1.16 11.48
CA LEU A 91 12.76 -1.74 10.14
C LEU A 91 14.05 -2.52 9.88
N GLU A 92 15.18 -2.11 10.47
CA GLU A 92 16.46 -2.81 10.32
C GLU A 92 16.41 -4.26 10.84
N LYS A 93 15.60 -4.54 11.88
CA LYS A 93 15.43 -5.89 12.46
C LYS A 93 14.86 -6.92 11.48
N GLY A 94 14.29 -6.51 10.35
CA GLY A 94 13.82 -7.41 9.29
C GLY A 94 12.60 -8.28 9.63
N SER A 95 12.11 -8.25 10.86
CA SER A 95 10.88 -8.92 11.31
C SER A 95 9.68 -7.96 11.36
N CYS A 96 9.90 -6.67 11.08
CA CYS A 96 8.88 -5.64 11.21
C CYS A 96 7.70 -5.92 10.25
N PRO A 97 6.47 -6.03 10.78
CA PRO A 97 5.23 -6.01 10.02
C PRO A 97 5.20 -5.07 8.81
N ARG A 98 5.48 -3.81 9.04
CA ARG A 98 5.42 -2.74 8.05
C ARG A 98 6.39 -3.01 6.90
N LEU A 99 7.59 -3.48 7.22
CA LEU A 99 8.56 -3.85 6.21
C LEU A 99 8.13 -5.06 5.39
N LEU A 100 7.79 -6.17 6.06
CA LEU A 100 7.50 -7.43 5.39
C LEU A 100 6.31 -7.32 4.44
N SER A 101 5.31 -6.55 4.82
CA SER A 101 4.17 -6.28 3.95
C SER A 101 4.48 -5.32 2.81
N LEU A 102 5.32 -4.31 3.01
CA LEU A 102 5.82 -3.48 1.90
C LEU A 102 6.57 -4.34 0.87
N LEU A 103 7.50 -5.17 1.35
CA LEU A 103 8.31 -6.07 0.52
C LEU A 103 7.45 -7.08 -0.23
N TRP A 104 6.48 -7.71 0.44
CA TRP A 104 5.53 -8.63 -0.17
C TRP A 104 4.71 -7.96 -1.27
N PHE A 105 4.08 -6.81 -1.00
CA PHE A 105 3.28 -6.07 -2.00
C PHE A 105 4.10 -5.59 -3.18
N SER A 106 5.39 -5.32 -2.95
CA SER A 106 6.33 -4.87 -3.98
C SER A 106 7.05 -6.00 -4.70
N GLY A 107 6.70 -7.28 -4.45
CA GLY A 107 7.41 -8.44 -5.02
C GLY A 107 8.92 -8.46 -4.74
N THR A 108 9.40 -7.55 -3.87
CA THR A 108 10.81 -7.25 -3.69
C THR A 108 11.23 -7.92 -2.40
N HIS A 109 12.03 -8.97 -2.52
CA HIS A 109 12.42 -9.79 -1.37
C HIS A 109 13.77 -9.37 -0.77
N THR A 110 14.34 -8.26 -1.23
CA THR A 110 15.60 -7.76 -0.71
C THR A 110 15.47 -6.31 -0.31
N TRP A 111 16.19 -5.94 0.75
CA TRP A 111 16.29 -4.56 1.16
C TRP A 111 17.72 -4.26 1.57
N VAL A 112 18.08 -2.98 1.49
CA VAL A 112 19.40 -2.49 1.87
C VAL A 112 19.27 -1.43 2.94
N THR A 113 20.15 -1.50 3.93
CA THR A 113 20.34 -0.50 4.98
C THR A 113 21.71 0.14 4.82
N GLY A 114 21.77 1.44 5.11
CA GLY A 114 22.95 2.24 4.86
C GLY A 114 22.84 3.62 5.48
N SER A 115 23.88 4.41 5.32
CA SER A 115 23.88 5.82 5.73
C SER A 115 24.06 6.70 4.50
N VAL A 116 23.49 7.91 4.54
CA VAL A 116 23.82 8.95 3.57
C VAL A 116 24.96 9.76 4.18
N SER A 117 26.07 9.85 3.46
CA SER A 117 27.18 10.76 3.80
C SER A 117 27.65 11.43 2.52
N ASP A 118 27.92 12.73 2.59
CA ASP A 118 28.36 13.53 1.43
C ASP A 118 27.36 13.49 0.25
N GLY A 119 26.06 13.33 0.55
CA GLY A 119 25.02 13.19 -0.48
C GLY A 119 24.99 11.83 -1.19
N VAL A 120 25.82 10.87 -0.78
CA VAL A 120 25.90 9.53 -1.36
C VAL A 120 25.40 8.49 -0.36
N PHE A 121 24.52 7.59 -0.82
CA PHE A 121 24.11 6.42 -0.03
C PHE A 121 25.25 5.41 0.03
N LYS A 122 25.76 5.16 1.24
CA LYS A 122 26.79 4.15 1.52
C LYS A 122 26.13 2.94 2.19
N LEU A 123 26.24 1.79 1.52
CA LEU A 123 25.78 0.50 2.03
C LEU A 123 26.61 0.09 3.26
N ARG A 124 25.97 -0.40 4.34
CA ARG A 124 26.70 -1.03 5.45
C ARG A 124 27.22 -2.41 5.01
N GLU A 125 28.34 -2.89 5.58
CA GLU A 125 28.92 -4.20 5.23
C GLU A 125 27.90 -5.36 5.36
N ASP A 126 27.00 -5.30 6.32
CA ASP A 126 25.91 -6.26 6.52
C ASP A 126 24.54 -5.76 6.03
N GLY A 127 24.53 -4.64 5.29
CA GLY A 127 23.33 -3.86 4.99
C GLY A 127 22.39 -4.51 3.99
N LEU A 128 22.87 -5.44 3.16
CA LEU A 128 22.01 -6.20 2.24
C LEU A 128 21.33 -7.36 2.99
N LYS A 129 20.01 -7.33 3.04
CA LYS A 129 19.19 -8.34 3.71
C LYS A 129 18.16 -8.95 2.76
N CYS A 130 17.74 -10.18 3.06
CA CYS A 130 16.76 -10.94 2.28
C CYS A 130 15.57 -11.33 3.14
N ALA A 131 14.36 -11.02 2.66
CA ALA A 131 13.10 -11.18 3.38
C ALA A 131 12.37 -12.48 3.08
N LYS A 132 12.86 -13.33 2.16
CA LYS A 132 12.08 -14.49 1.66
C LYS A 132 11.55 -15.38 2.80
N LYS A 133 12.41 -15.73 3.76
CA LYS A 133 12.02 -16.55 4.91
C LYS A 133 11.04 -15.80 5.81
N ASN A 134 11.38 -14.57 6.18
CA ASN A 134 10.58 -13.73 7.07
C ASN A 134 9.19 -13.45 6.49
N ILE A 135 9.07 -13.23 5.17
CA ILE A 135 7.81 -13.05 4.47
C ILE A 135 6.96 -14.32 4.57
N ARG A 136 7.52 -15.51 4.32
CA ARG A 136 6.77 -16.77 4.43
C ARG A 136 6.26 -17.03 5.85
N GLU A 137 7.12 -16.81 6.85
CA GLU A 137 6.74 -16.92 8.25
C GLU A 137 5.62 -15.93 8.58
N TRP A 138 5.79 -14.69 8.11
CA TRP A 138 4.82 -13.63 8.28
C TRP A 138 3.46 -13.91 7.63
N GLU A 139 3.42 -14.47 6.41
CA GLU A 139 2.20 -14.92 5.71
C GLU A 139 1.46 -16.01 6.47
N SER A 140 2.19 -16.85 7.21
CA SER A 140 1.62 -17.96 7.95
C SER A 140 0.82 -17.51 9.19
N LEU A 141 1.13 -16.31 9.71
CA LEU A 141 0.51 -15.76 10.92
C LEU A 141 -1.00 -15.52 10.74
N GLY A 142 -1.79 -15.88 11.76
CA GLY A 142 -3.25 -15.74 11.75
C GLY A 142 -3.71 -14.31 11.48
N GLY A 143 -3.07 -13.32 12.13
CA GLY A 143 -3.36 -11.90 11.93
C GLY A 143 -3.09 -11.43 10.49
N THR A 144 -2.00 -11.89 9.89
CA THR A 144 -1.68 -11.61 8.48
C THR A 144 -2.74 -12.16 7.54
N LYS A 145 -3.16 -13.42 7.75
CA LYS A 145 -4.22 -14.07 6.97
C LYS A 145 -5.56 -13.36 7.12
N LYS A 146 -5.86 -12.84 8.32
CA LYS A 146 -7.07 -12.02 8.56
C LYS A 146 -6.98 -10.71 7.77
N ALA A 147 -5.87 -9.98 7.87
CA ALA A 147 -5.66 -8.74 7.12
C ALA A 147 -5.71 -8.94 5.60
N MET A 148 -5.09 -10.00 5.05
CA MET A 148 -5.16 -10.32 3.63
C MET A 148 -6.60 -10.61 3.17
N ARG A 149 -7.39 -11.34 3.97
CA ARG A 149 -8.82 -11.56 3.71
C ARG A 149 -9.60 -10.25 3.74
N THR A 150 -9.28 -9.33 4.64
CA THR A 150 -9.87 -7.99 4.70
C THR A 150 -9.57 -7.18 3.44
N VAL A 151 -8.30 -7.15 3.01
CA VAL A 151 -7.91 -6.48 1.76
C VAL A 151 -8.65 -7.07 0.57
N PHE A 152 -8.76 -8.40 0.50
CA PHE A 152 -9.50 -9.08 -0.56
C PHE A 152 -10.97 -8.66 -0.58
N ARG A 153 -11.66 -8.68 0.58
CA ARG A 153 -13.07 -8.26 0.69
C ARG A 153 -13.25 -6.79 0.28
N LEU A 154 -12.36 -5.90 0.73
CA LEU A 154 -12.40 -4.49 0.34
C LEU A 154 -12.27 -4.33 -1.18
N LEU A 155 -11.27 -4.96 -1.79
CA LEU A 155 -11.05 -4.83 -3.23
C LEU A 155 -12.22 -5.38 -4.06
N GLN A 156 -12.84 -6.48 -3.62
CA GLN A 156 -14.06 -6.99 -4.26
C GLN A 156 -15.23 -6.03 -4.10
N TYR A 157 -15.42 -5.45 -2.91
CA TYR A 157 -16.48 -4.46 -2.66
C TYR A 157 -16.31 -3.23 -3.54
N VAL A 158 -15.10 -2.65 -3.56
CA VAL A 158 -14.77 -1.48 -4.39
C VAL A 158 -15.02 -1.77 -5.86
N ARG A 159 -14.59 -2.95 -6.34
CA ARG A 159 -14.86 -3.39 -7.71
C ARG A 159 -16.36 -3.45 -7.99
N LEU A 160 -17.14 -4.12 -7.15
CA LEU A 160 -18.58 -4.28 -7.34
C LEU A 160 -19.29 -2.92 -7.40
N VAL A 161 -19.05 -2.05 -6.42
CA VAL A 161 -19.65 -0.72 -6.34
C VAL A 161 -19.22 0.15 -7.52
N THR A 162 -17.94 0.11 -7.90
CA THR A 162 -17.44 0.91 -9.04
C THR A 162 -18.05 0.44 -10.35
N MET A 163 -18.20 -0.87 -10.56
CA MET A 163 -18.82 -1.42 -11.76
C MET A 163 -20.33 -1.11 -11.84
N ASP A 164 -21.04 -1.14 -10.70
CA ASP A 164 -22.47 -0.82 -10.63
C ASP A 164 -22.78 0.65 -10.97
N GLN A 165 -21.83 1.56 -10.77
CA GLN A 165 -21.99 2.99 -11.10
C GLN A 165 -21.51 3.37 -12.51
N VAL A 166 -20.94 2.43 -13.28
CA VAL A 166 -20.57 2.67 -14.69
C VAL A 166 -21.79 3.08 -15.53
N PRO A 167 -22.97 2.43 -15.39
CA PRO A 167 -24.19 2.87 -16.07
C PRO A 167 -24.66 4.26 -15.63
N SER A 168 -24.31 4.72 -14.41
CA SER A 168 -24.76 6.01 -13.86
C SER A 168 -23.92 7.21 -14.31
N ARG A 169 -22.94 7.00 -15.21
CA ARG A 169 -21.98 8.00 -15.73
C ARG A 169 -21.06 8.63 -14.68
N SER A 170 -20.98 8.05 -13.48
CA SER A 170 -20.03 8.50 -12.46
C SER A 170 -18.61 8.13 -12.88
N CYS A 171 -17.73 9.12 -13.05
CA CYS A 171 -16.36 8.90 -13.49
C CYS A 171 -15.39 8.50 -12.35
N SER A 172 -15.78 8.71 -11.09
CA SER A 172 -15.01 8.36 -9.91
C SER A 172 -15.93 8.09 -8.72
N ILE A 173 -15.59 7.10 -7.90
CA ILE A 173 -16.20 6.81 -6.61
C ILE A 173 -15.15 6.98 -5.52
N ARG A 174 -15.47 7.77 -4.51
CA ARG A 174 -14.66 7.94 -3.32
C ARG A 174 -15.13 7.01 -2.21
N PHE A 175 -14.18 6.35 -1.57
CA PHE A 175 -14.35 5.50 -0.41
C PHE A 175 -13.58 6.11 0.75
N GLU A 176 -14.27 6.43 1.84
CA GLU A 176 -13.66 6.98 3.05
C GLU A 176 -13.73 5.93 4.16
N ALA A 177 -12.57 5.37 4.51
CA ALA A 177 -12.44 4.42 5.59
C ALA A 177 -12.11 5.18 6.88
N SER A 178 -12.84 4.94 7.95
CA SER A 178 -12.55 5.47 9.28
C SER A 178 -12.39 4.36 10.32
N GLY A 179 -11.53 4.62 11.31
CA GLY A 179 -11.22 3.67 12.38
C GLY A 179 -10.66 2.34 11.88
N GLY A 180 -9.75 2.35 10.90
CA GLY A 180 -9.13 1.13 10.37
C GLY A 180 -10.11 0.18 9.66
N LEU A 181 -11.04 0.73 8.85
CA LEU A 181 -12.16 0.03 8.18
C LEU A 181 -13.30 -0.44 9.10
N LYS A 182 -13.40 0.05 10.34
CA LYS A 182 -14.62 -0.11 11.14
C LYS A 182 -15.83 0.48 10.41
N TRP A 183 -15.62 1.59 9.70
CA TRP A 183 -16.62 2.21 8.85
C TRP A 183 -16.03 2.55 7.49
N LEU A 184 -16.84 2.39 6.44
CA LEU A 184 -16.48 2.69 5.05
C LEU A 184 -17.64 3.44 4.40
N GLU A 185 -17.44 4.71 4.12
CA GLU A 185 -18.42 5.58 3.46
C GLU A 185 -18.13 5.67 1.97
N VAL A 186 -19.18 5.83 1.15
CA VAL A 186 -19.08 5.78 -0.32
C VAL A 186 -19.76 6.99 -0.95
N TYR A 187 -19.04 7.70 -1.80
CA TYR A 187 -19.48 8.92 -2.46
C TYR A 187 -19.25 8.83 -3.97
N ALA A 188 -20.27 9.08 -4.79
CA ALA A 188 -20.13 9.13 -6.24
C ALA A 188 -19.88 10.57 -6.72
N ALA A 189 -18.85 10.79 -7.54
CA ALA A 189 -18.50 12.14 -8.01
C ALA A 189 -19.60 12.86 -8.82
N SER A 190 -20.55 12.11 -9.41
CA SER A 190 -21.64 12.71 -10.22
C SER A 190 -22.77 13.32 -9.39
N ARG A 191 -22.80 13.09 -8.07
CA ARG A 191 -23.85 13.59 -7.19
C ARG A 191 -23.25 13.96 -5.85
N VAL A 192 -23.59 15.13 -5.35
CA VAL A 192 -23.58 15.42 -3.90
C VAL A 192 -24.70 14.59 -3.24
N GLN A 193 -24.67 13.27 -3.43
CA GLN A 193 -25.54 12.28 -2.81
C GLN A 193 -24.63 11.19 -2.26
N GLN A 194 -24.69 11.05 -0.94
CA GLN A 194 -24.19 9.88 -0.24
C GLN A 194 -24.86 8.65 -0.87
N LEU A 195 -24.06 7.74 -1.43
CA LEU A 195 -24.59 6.45 -1.87
C LEU A 195 -24.99 5.66 -0.62
N PRO A 196 -25.94 4.72 -0.71
CA PRO A 196 -26.35 3.93 0.44
C PRO A 196 -25.13 3.27 1.09
N THR A 197 -24.76 3.79 2.27
CA THR A 197 -23.73 3.24 3.15
C THR A 197 -24.23 1.87 3.60
N LEU A 198 -23.56 0.80 3.18
CA LEU A 198 -23.85 -0.53 3.71
C LEU A 198 -23.27 -0.61 5.13
N PHE A 199 -24.10 -0.26 6.11
CA PHE A 199 -23.85 -0.60 7.50
C PHE A 199 -24.30 -2.04 7.76
N GLY A 200 -23.40 -2.79 8.37
CA GLY A 200 -23.64 -4.08 8.98
C GLY A 200 -22.34 -4.49 9.66
N GLU A 201 -22.41 -4.93 10.90
CA GLU A 201 -21.29 -5.51 11.64
C GLU A 201 -20.70 -6.70 10.86
N ILE A 202 -19.79 -6.45 9.91
CA ILE A 202 -19.01 -7.52 9.25
C ILE A 202 -17.76 -7.86 10.10
N TRP A 203 -17.50 -7.06 11.14
CA TRP A 203 -16.21 -7.03 11.84
C TRP A 203 -16.29 -7.23 13.36
N GLY A 204 -17.44 -7.62 13.89
CA GLY A 204 -17.57 -8.19 15.24
C GLY A 204 -17.55 -9.71 15.16
N GLU A 205 -16.50 -10.35 15.70
CA GLU A 205 -16.56 -11.78 16.00
C GLU A 205 -17.58 -12.00 17.12
N LYS A 206 -18.57 -12.86 16.87
CA LYS A 206 -19.10 -13.73 17.93
C LYS A 206 -18.10 -14.86 18.14
#